data_AF-A0A7V2MVD8-F1
#
_entry.id   AF-A0A7V2MVD8-F1
#
_cell.length_a   1.000
_cell.length_b   1.000
_cell.length_c   1.000
_cell.angle_alpha   90.00
_cell.angle_beta   90.00
_cell.angle_gamma   90.00
#
_symmetry.space_group_name_H-M   'P 1'
#
loop_
_entity.id
_entity.type
_entity.pdbx_description
1 polymer ?
#
loop_
_entity_poly.entity_id
_entity_poly.type
_entity_poly.pdbx_seq_one_letter_code
_entity_poly.pdbx_strand_id
1 'polypeptide(L)'
;MTGLGAPTPDALARACPEAAPWLRVLGRAREAARRGTSRAQATLDQARAPDAPVLAGAVIEVDGSALARLAAALGAAAGRGVAAAGATWRRLDAVALLEAALTADGDRVTALAAGVGVEAGALGAIGQALAMSVLWPVAASLEDRIPPGWTRGSCPFCGAWPTLAEERGLERTRRLRCARCGAAWPGLPLQCPYCGTTDHTRLGSLRLEAALETRRVDLCDACRGYLKTVVTLGALDRALVPLADLATVELDLAALARGYARPPEPDRPLAVRVRPRPPRGARRWWSLTADGWRGGGP
;
A
#
# COMPACT_ATOMS: atom_id res chain seq x y z
N MET A 1 8.52 15.77 -27.01
CA MET A 1 8.34 15.41 -25.59
C MET A 1 8.05 13.93 -25.49
N THR A 2 9.07 13.08 -25.40
CA THR A 2 8.91 11.64 -25.18
C THR A 2 8.37 11.44 -23.76
N GLY A 3 7.06 11.17 -23.67
CA GLY A 3 6.46 10.68 -22.43
C GLY A 3 7.24 9.46 -21.98
N LEU A 4 7.60 9.41 -20.70
CA LEU A 4 8.25 8.24 -20.14
C LEU A 4 7.37 7.02 -20.40
N GLY A 5 7.88 6.07 -21.18
CA GLY A 5 7.28 4.75 -21.27
C GLY A 5 7.11 4.20 -19.85
N ALA A 6 6.01 3.50 -19.58
CA ALA A 6 5.75 2.96 -18.27
C ALA A 6 6.96 2.11 -17.79
N PRO A 7 7.46 2.32 -16.57
CA PRO A 7 8.66 1.61 -16.11
C PRO A 7 8.38 0.10 -16.05
N THR A 8 9.27 -0.70 -16.62
CA THR A 8 9.19 -2.15 -16.59
C THR A 8 10.11 -2.73 -15.52
N PRO A 9 9.73 -3.86 -14.87
CA PRO A 9 10.60 -4.51 -13.88
C PRO A 9 11.99 -4.83 -14.43
N ASP A 10 12.09 -5.31 -15.67
CA ASP A 10 13.38 -5.71 -16.26
C ASP A 10 14.29 -4.51 -16.54
N ALA A 11 13.71 -3.38 -16.97
CA ALA A 11 14.48 -2.15 -17.15
C ALA A 11 15.01 -1.64 -15.81
N LEU A 12 14.18 -1.69 -14.76
CA LEU A 12 14.57 -1.27 -13.42
C LEU A 12 15.62 -2.19 -12.80
N ALA A 13 15.52 -3.51 -13.00
CA ALA A 13 16.51 -4.46 -12.51
C ALA A 13 17.89 -4.26 -13.17
N ARG A 14 17.93 -3.82 -14.44
CA ARG A 14 19.18 -3.44 -15.11
C ARG A 14 19.75 -2.11 -14.60
N ALA A 15 18.88 -1.13 -14.35
CA ALA A 15 19.30 0.20 -13.89
C ALA A 15 19.69 0.25 -12.41
N CYS A 16 19.05 -0.57 -11.57
CA CYS A 16 19.32 -0.71 -10.14
C CYS A 16 19.28 -2.20 -9.75
N PRO A 17 20.40 -2.93 -9.94
CA PRO A 17 20.48 -4.35 -9.58
C PRO A 17 20.17 -4.63 -8.10
N GLU A 18 20.45 -3.68 -7.21
CA GLU A 18 20.18 -3.76 -5.77
C GLU A 18 18.68 -3.86 -5.49
N ALA A 19 17.83 -3.33 -6.36
CA ALA A 19 16.38 -3.41 -6.24
C ALA A 19 15.80 -4.76 -6.72
N ALA A 20 16.62 -5.66 -7.29
CA ALA A 20 16.14 -6.92 -7.85
C ALA A 20 15.36 -7.81 -6.84
N PRO A 21 15.75 -7.94 -5.55
CA PRO A 21 14.96 -8.66 -4.56
C PRO A 21 13.56 -8.08 -4.37
N TRP A 22 13.48 -6.75 -4.23
CA TRP A 22 12.20 -6.05 -4.10
C TRP A 22 11.33 -6.18 -5.35
N LEU A 23 11.93 -6.07 -6.55
CA LEU A 23 11.21 -6.25 -7.82
C LEU A 23 10.60 -7.65 -7.95
N ARG A 24 11.27 -8.70 -7.46
CA ARG A 24 10.70 -10.07 -7.43
C ARG A 24 9.53 -10.18 -6.45
N VAL A 25 9.65 -9.61 -5.25
CA VAL A 25 8.58 -9.56 -4.24
C VAL A 25 7.36 -8.84 -4.82
N LEU A 26 7.57 -7.64 -5.36
CA LEU A 26 6.52 -6.84 -5.98
C LEU A 26 5.88 -7.56 -7.17
N GLY A 27 6.67 -8.21 -8.03
CA GLY A 27 6.17 -9.02 -9.14
C GLY A 27 5.18 -10.11 -8.69
N ARG A 28 5.52 -10.84 -7.62
CA ARG A 28 4.64 -11.85 -7.02
C ARG A 28 3.39 -11.24 -6.38
N ALA A 29 3.52 -10.12 -5.68
CA ALA A 29 2.36 -9.42 -5.11
C ALA A 29 1.37 -8.95 -6.19
N ARG A 30 1.89 -8.42 -7.31
CA ARG A 30 1.10 -8.02 -8.50
C ARG A 30 0.38 -9.21 -9.13
N GLU A 31 1.07 -10.33 -9.29
CA GLU A 31 0.44 -11.54 -9.80
C GLU A 31 -0.66 -12.06 -8.86
N ALA A 32 -0.40 -12.07 -7.55
CA ALA A 32 -1.35 -12.52 -6.55
C ALA A 32 -2.62 -11.64 -6.54
N ALA A 33 -2.47 -10.31 -6.66
CA ALA A 33 -3.57 -9.37 -6.82
C ALA A 33 -4.41 -9.66 -8.07
N ARG A 34 -3.77 -9.80 -9.25
CA ARG A 34 -4.48 -10.10 -10.51
C ARG A 34 -5.26 -11.39 -10.45
N ARG A 35 -4.72 -12.43 -9.79
CA ARG A 35 -5.37 -13.73 -9.60
C ARG A 35 -6.45 -13.74 -8.50
N GLY A 36 -6.59 -12.65 -7.72
CA GLY A 36 -7.48 -12.62 -6.56
C GLY A 36 -7.12 -13.65 -5.48
N THR A 37 -5.82 -13.92 -5.29
CA THR A 37 -5.31 -15.04 -4.49
C THR A 37 -5.82 -15.03 -3.04
N SER A 38 -5.91 -13.85 -2.43
CA SER A 38 -6.40 -13.67 -1.06
C SER A 38 -7.92 -13.81 -0.93
N ARG A 39 -8.67 -13.77 -2.04
CA ARG A 39 -10.15 -13.72 -2.08
C ARG A 39 -10.73 -12.67 -1.13
N ALA A 40 -10.01 -11.56 -0.98
CA ALA A 40 -10.32 -10.54 0.00
C ALA A 40 -11.69 -9.90 -0.25
N GLN A 41 -12.46 -9.74 0.82
CA GLN A 41 -13.72 -8.99 0.80
C GLN A 41 -13.73 -8.01 1.96
N ALA A 42 -14.02 -6.74 1.69
CA ALA A 42 -14.10 -5.71 2.71
C ALA A 42 -15.57 -5.41 3.05
N THR A 43 -15.88 -5.45 4.34
CA THR A 43 -17.13 -4.90 4.90
C THR A 43 -16.79 -3.54 5.49
N LEU A 44 -17.41 -2.50 4.92
CA LEU A 44 -17.18 -1.12 5.35
C LEU A 44 -17.97 -0.80 6.63
N ASP A 45 -17.36 0.01 7.50
CA ASP A 45 -18.06 0.56 8.65
C ASP A 45 -19.07 1.63 8.18
N GLN A 46 -20.34 1.44 8.52
CA GLN A 46 -21.41 2.39 8.19
C GLN A 46 -21.39 3.63 9.09
N ALA A 47 -20.77 3.55 10.27
CA ALA A 47 -20.60 4.66 11.20
C ALA A 47 -19.34 5.49 10.92
N ARG A 48 -18.60 5.16 9.85
CA ARG A 48 -17.39 5.88 9.44
C ARG A 48 -17.67 7.37 9.23
N ALA A 49 -16.85 8.24 9.84
CA ALA A 49 -16.90 9.67 9.62
C ALA A 49 -16.68 10.05 8.13
N PRO A 50 -17.35 11.09 7.61
CA PRO A 50 -17.21 11.50 6.20
C PRO A 50 -15.78 11.85 5.77
N ASP A 51 -14.96 12.36 6.70
CA ASP A 51 -13.57 12.75 6.49
C ASP A 51 -12.56 11.65 6.86
N ALA A 52 -13.03 10.44 7.16
CA ALA A 52 -12.19 9.28 7.43
C ALA A 52 -11.97 8.43 6.15
N PRO A 53 -10.82 7.73 6.02
CA PRO A 53 -10.56 6.87 4.87
C PRO A 53 -11.61 5.76 4.72
N VAL A 54 -11.89 5.30 3.49
CA VAL A 54 -12.91 4.26 3.21
C VAL A 54 -12.76 3.02 4.09
N LEU A 55 -11.52 2.60 4.37
CA LEU A 55 -11.24 1.43 5.20
C LEU A 55 -11.25 1.71 6.72
N ALA A 56 -11.57 2.93 7.15
CA ALA A 56 -11.64 3.25 8.56
C ALA A 56 -12.73 2.41 9.25
N GLY A 57 -12.35 1.66 10.28
CA GLY A 57 -13.23 0.72 10.99
C GLY A 57 -13.65 -0.52 10.19
N ALA A 58 -13.17 -0.69 8.95
CA ALA A 58 -13.61 -1.77 8.08
C ALA A 58 -13.07 -3.14 8.55
N VAL A 59 -13.76 -4.21 8.14
CA VAL A 59 -13.31 -5.59 8.32
C VAL A 59 -12.98 -6.19 6.96
N ILE A 60 -11.76 -6.71 6.80
CA ILE A 60 -11.31 -7.40 5.59
C ILE A 60 -11.24 -8.90 5.88
N GLU A 61 -12.13 -9.67 5.27
CA GLU A 61 -12.07 -11.13 5.30
C GLU A 61 -11.14 -11.65 4.20
N VAL A 62 -10.24 -12.57 4.52
CA VAL A 62 -9.25 -13.15 3.59
C VAL A 62 -9.18 -14.67 3.71
N ASP A 63 -8.78 -15.36 2.64
CA ASP A 63 -8.38 -16.78 2.72
C ASP A 63 -7.03 -16.88 3.43
N GLY A 64 -7.06 -17.20 4.74
CA GLY A 64 -5.86 -17.22 5.58
C GLY A 64 -4.79 -18.20 5.10
N SER A 65 -5.19 -19.36 4.59
CA SER A 65 -4.28 -20.37 4.03
C SER A 65 -3.62 -19.87 2.74
N ALA A 66 -4.37 -19.19 1.87
CA ALA A 66 -3.81 -18.57 0.69
C ALA A 66 -2.86 -17.41 1.04
N LEU A 67 -3.21 -16.61 2.05
CA LEU A 67 -2.37 -15.51 2.53
C LEU A 67 -1.06 -16.01 3.12
N ALA A 68 -1.08 -17.08 3.92
CA ALA A 68 0.13 -17.71 4.46
C ALA A 68 1.05 -18.26 3.37
N ARG A 69 0.49 -18.95 2.36
CA ARG A 69 1.26 -19.41 1.18
C ARG A 69 1.88 -18.25 0.42
N LEU A 70 1.15 -17.15 0.26
CA LEU A 70 1.65 -15.95 -0.39
C LEU A 70 2.78 -15.32 0.42
N ALA A 71 2.63 -15.16 1.74
CA ALA A 71 3.67 -14.62 2.61
C ALA A 71 4.98 -15.43 2.48
N ALA A 72 4.90 -16.76 2.52
CA ALA A 72 6.04 -17.64 2.30
C ALA A 72 6.66 -17.47 0.90
N ALA A 73 5.82 -17.33 -0.14
CA ALA A 73 6.30 -17.11 -1.50
C ALA A 73 6.97 -15.74 -1.67
N LEU A 74 6.49 -14.69 -0.99
CA LEU A 74 7.12 -13.37 -0.99
C LEU A 74 8.46 -13.42 -0.24
N GLY A 75 8.50 -14.04 0.94
CA GLY A 75 9.74 -14.24 1.72
C GLY A 75 10.82 -14.99 0.92
N ALA A 76 10.43 -16.05 0.21
CA ALA A 76 11.34 -16.77 -0.68
C ALA A 76 11.86 -15.91 -1.85
N ALA A 77 11.06 -14.97 -2.36
CA ALA A 77 11.45 -14.09 -3.47
C ALA A 77 12.44 -12.98 -3.05
N ALA A 78 12.40 -12.57 -1.78
CA ALA A 78 13.27 -11.55 -1.21
C ALA A 78 14.76 -11.97 -1.12
N GLY A 79 15.11 -13.25 -1.35
CA GLY A 79 16.49 -13.72 -1.44
C GLY A 79 17.01 -14.43 -0.18
N ARG A 80 18.30 -14.81 -0.21
CA ARG A 80 18.89 -15.86 0.65
C ARG A 80 18.76 -15.64 2.17
N GLY A 81 18.78 -14.40 2.65
CA GLY A 81 18.62 -14.09 4.09
C GLY A 81 17.18 -14.28 4.61
N VAL A 82 16.19 -14.19 3.72
CA VAL A 82 14.75 -14.30 4.04
C VAL A 82 14.21 -15.67 3.63
N ALA A 83 14.81 -16.29 2.60
CA ALA A 83 14.39 -17.55 1.99
C ALA A 83 14.88 -18.83 2.71
N ALA A 84 15.96 -18.77 3.50
CA ALA A 84 16.47 -19.93 4.25
C ALA A 84 15.48 -20.47 5.30
N ALA A 85 14.39 -19.73 5.53
CA ALA A 85 13.41 -19.93 6.58
C ALA A 85 12.09 -20.55 6.05
N GLY A 86 12.12 -21.45 5.07
CA GLY A 86 10.89 -21.98 4.43
C GLY A 86 9.84 -22.60 5.40
N ALA A 87 10.29 -23.17 6.52
CA ALA A 87 9.41 -23.65 7.60
C ALA A 87 8.94 -22.52 8.53
N THR A 88 9.79 -21.51 8.73
CA THR A 88 9.54 -20.31 9.52
C THR A 88 8.36 -19.51 8.99
N TRP A 89 8.28 -19.30 7.66
CA TRP A 89 7.16 -18.60 7.03
C TRP A 89 5.81 -19.31 7.19
N ARG A 90 5.80 -20.63 7.46
CA ARG A 90 4.56 -21.37 7.74
C ARG A 90 4.04 -21.13 9.16
N ARG A 91 4.91 -20.70 10.08
CA ARG A 91 4.55 -20.37 11.47
C ARG A 91 4.12 -18.91 11.63
N LEU A 92 4.42 -18.07 10.63
CA LEU A 92 4.00 -16.68 10.61
C LEU A 92 2.48 -16.58 10.54
N ASP A 93 1.90 -15.81 11.47
CA ASP A 93 0.52 -15.35 11.34
C ASP A 93 0.45 -14.26 10.26
N ALA A 94 0.19 -14.69 9.02
CA ALA A 94 0.09 -13.80 7.88
C ALA A 94 -1.13 -12.86 7.97
N VAL A 95 -2.17 -13.23 8.71
CA VAL A 95 -3.35 -12.38 8.93
C VAL A 95 -2.98 -11.25 9.87
N ALA A 96 -2.30 -11.55 10.99
CA ALA A 96 -1.80 -10.55 11.91
C ALA A 96 -0.76 -9.63 11.27
N LEU A 97 0.12 -10.15 10.40
CA LEU A 97 1.08 -9.34 9.65
C LEU A 97 0.37 -8.38 8.69
N LEU A 98 -0.64 -8.87 7.95
CA LEU A 98 -1.41 -8.03 7.05
C LEU A 98 -2.14 -6.93 7.84
N GLU A 99 -2.78 -7.25 8.96
CA GLU A 99 -3.43 -6.25 9.83
C GLU A 99 -2.43 -5.18 10.29
N ALA A 100 -1.27 -5.60 10.83
CA ALA A 100 -0.21 -4.69 11.27
C ALA A 100 0.29 -3.77 10.16
N ALA A 101 0.47 -4.31 8.94
CA ALA A 101 0.90 -3.53 7.78
C ALA A 101 -0.15 -2.50 7.32
N LEU A 102 -1.45 -2.80 7.49
CA LEU A 102 -2.54 -1.90 7.13
C LEU A 102 -2.74 -0.79 8.17
N THR A 103 -2.49 -1.08 9.44
CA THR A 103 -2.60 -0.12 10.56
C THR A 103 -1.30 0.61 10.88
N ALA A 104 -0.23 0.34 10.12
CA ALA A 104 1.11 0.87 10.37
C ALA A 104 1.64 0.58 11.80
N ASP A 105 1.27 -0.59 12.35
CA ASP A 105 1.66 -1.02 13.69
C ASP A 105 3.06 -1.65 13.67
N GLY A 106 4.09 -0.79 13.76
CA GLY A 106 5.50 -1.20 13.71
C GLY A 106 5.93 -2.11 14.88
N ASP A 107 5.35 -1.93 16.06
CA ASP A 107 5.64 -2.75 17.23
C ASP A 107 5.13 -4.18 17.03
N ARG A 108 3.92 -4.33 16.47
CA ARG A 108 3.36 -5.64 16.11
C ARG A 108 4.16 -6.31 14.99
N VAL A 109 4.65 -5.57 14.00
CA VAL A 109 5.57 -6.13 13.00
C VAL A 109 6.85 -6.63 13.66
N THR A 110 7.44 -5.85 14.57
CA THR A 110 8.66 -6.22 15.30
C THR A 110 8.45 -7.49 16.13
N ALA A 111 7.33 -7.59 16.85
CA ALA A 111 6.97 -8.78 17.64
C ALA A 111 6.79 -10.03 16.75
N LEU A 112 6.09 -9.90 15.62
CA LEU A 112 5.94 -10.99 14.65
C LEU A 112 7.28 -11.42 14.06
N ALA A 113 8.15 -10.45 13.74
CA ALA A 113 9.49 -10.68 13.19
C ALA A 113 10.37 -11.46 14.16
N ALA A 114 10.36 -11.09 15.44
CA ALA A 114 11.06 -11.82 16.50
C ALA A 114 10.55 -13.27 16.63
N GLY A 115 9.23 -13.49 16.58
CA GLY A 115 8.62 -14.82 16.67
C GLY A 115 9.01 -15.78 15.54
N VAL A 116 9.48 -15.24 14.41
CA VAL A 116 9.93 -16.00 13.25
C VAL A 116 11.44 -15.84 12.98
N GLY A 117 12.19 -15.09 13.79
CA GLY A 117 13.63 -14.89 13.60
C GLY A 117 14.01 -14.20 12.29
N VAL A 118 13.20 -13.24 11.84
CA VAL A 118 13.45 -12.40 10.65
C VAL A 118 13.64 -10.94 11.09
N GLU A 119 14.41 -10.16 10.34
CA GLU A 119 14.59 -8.73 10.57
C GLU A 119 13.25 -7.98 10.38
N ALA A 120 12.96 -7.01 11.25
CA ALA A 120 11.66 -6.34 11.31
C ALA A 120 11.34 -5.55 10.03
N GLY A 121 12.31 -4.84 9.47
CA GLY A 121 12.21 -4.14 8.19
C GLY A 121 11.92 -5.08 7.03
N ALA A 122 12.60 -6.22 6.95
CA ALA A 122 12.35 -7.26 5.95
C ALA A 122 10.93 -7.82 6.08
N LEU A 123 10.47 -8.13 7.31
CA LEU A 123 9.09 -8.59 7.52
C LEU A 123 8.07 -7.49 7.19
N GLY A 124 8.38 -6.23 7.54
CA GLY A 124 7.57 -5.06 7.18
C GLY A 124 7.41 -4.90 5.67
N ALA A 125 8.47 -5.09 4.90
CA ALA A 125 8.41 -5.06 3.43
C ALA A 125 7.52 -6.18 2.86
N ILE A 126 7.58 -7.39 3.44
CA ILE A 126 6.66 -8.48 3.09
C ILE A 126 5.22 -8.13 3.48
N GLY A 127 4.99 -7.54 4.65
CA GLY A 127 3.68 -7.05 5.08
C GLY A 127 3.09 -6.02 4.12
N GLN A 128 3.90 -5.06 3.65
CA GLN A 128 3.46 -4.08 2.64
C GLN A 128 3.16 -4.73 1.29
N ALA A 129 3.94 -5.72 0.86
CA ALA A 129 3.66 -6.48 -0.36
C ALA A 129 2.36 -7.30 -0.24
N LEU A 130 2.07 -7.88 0.93
CA LEU A 130 0.77 -8.50 1.22
C LEU A 130 -0.35 -7.47 1.15
N ALA A 131 -0.17 -6.31 1.78
CA ALA A 131 -1.15 -5.22 1.75
C ALA A 131 -1.45 -4.78 0.31
N MET A 132 -0.44 -4.58 -0.54
CA MET A 132 -0.63 -4.28 -1.96
C MET A 132 -1.42 -5.38 -2.68
N SER A 133 -1.05 -6.64 -2.45
CA SER A 133 -1.71 -7.78 -3.11
C SER A 133 -3.20 -7.91 -2.78
N VAL A 134 -3.58 -7.47 -1.57
CA VAL A 134 -4.96 -7.49 -1.06
C VAL A 134 -5.72 -6.22 -1.46
N LEU A 135 -5.09 -5.06 -1.30
CA LEU A 135 -5.78 -3.78 -1.42
C LEU A 135 -5.96 -3.30 -2.85
N TRP A 136 -5.13 -3.69 -3.82
CA TRP A 136 -5.36 -3.30 -5.22
C TRP A 136 -6.71 -3.79 -5.76
N PRO A 137 -7.08 -5.08 -5.67
CA PRO A 137 -8.40 -5.53 -6.11
C PRO A 137 -9.53 -4.98 -5.23
N VAL A 138 -9.34 -4.88 -3.92
CA VAL A 138 -10.36 -4.34 -2.99
C VAL A 138 -10.65 -2.87 -3.26
N ALA A 139 -9.62 -2.07 -3.55
CA ALA A 139 -9.78 -0.66 -3.93
C ALA A 139 -10.42 -0.50 -5.32
N ALA A 140 -10.13 -1.40 -6.26
CA ALA A 140 -10.78 -1.39 -7.56
C ALA A 140 -12.29 -1.71 -7.46
N SER A 141 -12.69 -2.61 -6.55
CA SER A 141 -14.11 -2.94 -6.35
C SER A 141 -14.91 -1.91 -5.55
N LEU A 142 -14.25 -0.90 -4.98
CA LEU A 142 -14.85 0.09 -4.06
C LEU A 142 -14.45 1.53 -4.45
N GLU A 143 -14.13 1.76 -5.72
CA GLU A 143 -13.67 3.05 -6.22
C GLU A 143 -14.74 4.14 -6.09
N ASP A 144 -16.01 3.76 -6.27
CA ASP A 144 -17.20 4.59 -6.08
C ASP A 144 -17.44 5.01 -4.62
N ARG A 145 -16.78 4.35 -3.66
CA ARG A 145 -16.90 4.67 -2.22
C ARG A 145 -15.96 5.76 -1.75
N ILE A 146 -15.02 6.20 -2.60
CA ILE A 146 -14.12 7.31 -2.29
C ILE A 146 -14.95 8.61 -2.22
N PRO A 147 -14.92 9.36 -1.09
CA PRO A 147 -15.72 10.57 -0.96
C PRO A 147 -15.39 11.61 -2.05
N PRO A 148 -16.39 12.19 -2.71
CA PRO A 148 -16.17 13.35 -3.58
C PRO A 148 -15.67 14.52 -2.71
N GLY A 149 -14.66 15.25 -3.19
CA GLY A 149 -14.13 16.42 -2.46
C GLY A 149 -13.15 16.10 -1.33
N TRP A 150 -12.48 14.95 -1.36
CA TRP A 150 -11.40 14.66 -0.42
C TRP A 150 -10.28 15.71 -0.48
N THR A 151 -10.10 16.47 0.61
CA THR A 151 -9.11 17.57 0.71
C THR A 151 -7.88 17.22 1.55
N ARG A 152 -7.85 16.03 2.17
CA ARG A 152 -6.71 15.60 2.98
C ARG A 152 -5.58 15.11 2.08
N GLY A 153 -4.34 15.35 2.51
CA GLY A 153 -3.18 14.85 1.77
C GLY A 153 -2.96 13.33 1.90
N SER A 154 -3.51 12.68 2.94
CA SER A 154 -3.50 11.22 3.09
C SER A 154 -4.49 10.54 2.13
N CYS A 155 -4.26 9.27 1.82
CA CYS A 155 -5.07 8.47 0.91
C CYS A 155 -6.53 8.35 1.42
N PRO A 156 -7.53 8.67 0.59
CA PRO A 156 -8.94 8.57 0.98
C PRO A 156 -9.40 7.13 1.18
N PHE A 157 -8.64 6.14 0.72
CA PHE A 157 -9.03 4.75 0.79
C PHE A 157 -8.47 4.05 2.03
N CYS A 158 -7.14 4.04 2.17
CA CYS A 158 -6.46 3.31 3.24
C CYS A 158 -5.72 4.20 4.24
N GLY A 159 -5.81 5.53 4.11
CA GLY A 159 -5.17 6.46 5.04
C GLY A 159 -3.66 6.67 4.85
N ALA A 160 -2.98 5.92 3.98
CA ALA A 160 -1.53 6.06 3.78
C ALA A 160 -1.12 7.44 3.29
N TRP A 161 0.14 7.83 3.51
CA TRP A 161 0.71 8.96 2.78
C TRP A 161 0.79 8.70 1.26
N PRO A 162 0.77 9.75 0.44
CA PRO A 162 1.03 9.60 -0.99
C PRO A 162 2.47 9.13 -1.22
N THR A 163 2.62 8.17 -2.14
CA THR A 163 3.92 7.68 -2.60
C THR A 163 4.55 8.66 -3.58
N LEU A 164 3.74 9.19 -4.50
CA LEU A 164 4.14 10.21 -5.47
C LEU A 164 2.94 11.07 -5.84
N ALA A 165 3.20 12.26 -6.38
CA ALA A 165 2.23 12.99 -7.19
C ALA A 165 2.43 12.65 -8.67
N GLU A 166 1.32 12.61 -9.39
CA GLU A 166 1.25 12.36 -10.81
C GLU A 166 0.60 13.57 -11.48
N GLU A 167 1.31 14.22 -12.39
CA GLU A 167 0.77 15.28 -13.25
C GLU A 167 0.37 14.68 -14.59
N ARG A 168 -0.94 14.64 -14.85
CA ARG A 168 -1.51 13.92 -15.98
C ARG A 168 -1.86 14.85 -17.13
N GLY A 169 -1.60 14.37 -18.35
CA GLY A 169 -2.03 15.03 -19.58
C GLY A 169 -1.31 16.35 -19.84
N LEU A 170 -1.81 17.10 -20.82
CA LEU A 170 -1.25 18.40 -21.20
C LEU A 170 -1.60 19.47 -20.17
N GLU A 171 -2.77 19.33 -19.53
CA GLU A 171 -3.30 20.21 -18.49
C GLU A 171 -2.59 20.04 -17.14
N ARG A 172 -1.70 19.03 -17.03
CA ARG A 172 -0.93 18.72 -15.81
C ARG A 172 -1.80 18.57 -14.57
N THR A 173 -2.95 17.91 -14.71
CA THR A 173 -3.85 17.67 -13.58
C THR A 173 -3.13 16.87 -12.49
N ARG A 174 -2.94 17.47 -11.32
CA ARG A 174 -2.20 16.87 -10.20
C ARG A 174 -3.05 15.85 -9.44
N ARG A 175 -2.56 14.62 -9.36
CA ARG A 175 -3.17 13.52 -8.61
C ARG A 175 -2.15 12.90 -7.66
N LEU A 176 -2.47 12.84 -6.38
CA LEU A 176 -1.70 12.08 -5.41
C LEU A 176 -1.96 10.58 -5.62
N ARG A 177 -0.92 9.74 -5.50
CA ARG A 177 -0.98 8.29 -5.72
C ARG A 177 -0.53 7.52 -4.49
N CYS A 178 -1.28 6.50 -4.12
CA CYS A 178 -0.92 5.58 -3.03
C CYS A 178 -0.40 4.26 -3.59
N ALA A 179 0.83 3.85 -3.26
CA ALA A 179 1.35 2.53 -3.63
C ALA A 179 0.60 1.38 -2.93
N ARG A 180 0.19 1.58 -1.67
CA ARG A 180 -0.44 0.55 -0.82
C ARG A 180 -1.77 0.05 -1.39
N CYS A 181 -2.67 0.94 -1.83
CA CYS A 181 -3.97 0.55 -2.41
C CYS A 181 -4.17 0.98 -3.87
N GLY A 182 -3.22 1.71 -4.46
CA GLY A 182 -3.30 2.16 -5.85
C GLY A 182 -4.21 3.37 -6.10
N ALA A 183 -4.93 3.86 -5.08
CA ALA A 183 -5.88 4.97 -5.22
C ALA A 183 -5.21 6.25 -5.75
N ALA A 184 -6.01 7.05 -6.44
CA ALA A 184 -5.64 8.38 -6.92
C ALA A 184 -6.66 9.40 -6.42
N TRP A 185 -6.21 10.54 -5.93
CA TRP A 185 -7.07 11.62 -5.45
C TRP A 185 -6.48 12.99 -5.81
N PRO A 186 -7.28 14.08 -5.82
CA PRO A 186 -6.77 15.42 -6.13
C PRO A 186 -5.62 15.79 -5.18
N GLY A 187 -4.53 16.31 -5.73
CA GLY A 187 -3.50 16.99 -4.94
C GLY A 187 -3.71 18.49 -5.02
N LEU A 188 -3.86 19.18 -3.89
CA LEU A 188 -4.01 20.63 -3.88
C LEU A 188 -2.70 21.30 -4.34
N PRO A 189 -2.73 22.21 -5.34
CA PRO A 189 -1.56 22.98 -5.73
C PRO A 189 -1.04 23.81 -4.56
N LEU A 190 0.28 24.04 -4.51
CA LEU A 190 0.93 24.90 -3.50
C LEU A 190 0.53 24.56 -2.04
N GLN A 191 0.31 23.28 -1.77
CA GLN A 191 0.08 22.78 -0.43
C GLN A 191 0.93 21.54 -0.16
N CYS A 192 1.56 21.48 1.01
CA CYS A 192 2.23 20.27 1.48
C CYS A 192 1.18 19.20 1.85
N PRO A 193 1.21 18.00 1.25
CA PRO A 193 0.25 16.95 1.56
C PRO A 193 0.40 16.39 2.97
N TYR A 194 1.53 16.64 3.64
CA TYR A 194 1.82 16.10 4.96
C TYR A 194 1.33 17.02 6.08
N CYS A 195 1.90 18.22 6.19
CA CYS A 195 1.56 19.17 7.25
C CYS A 195 0.50 20.21 6.86
N GLY A 196 0.08 20.25 5.58
CA GLY A 196 -0.95 21.17 5.10
C GLY A 196 -0.49 22.62 4.88
N THR A 197 0.79 22.95 5.09
CA THR A 197 1.27 24.32 4.85
C THR A 197 1.00 24.77 3.42
N THR A 198 0.50 26.00 3.28
CA THR A 198 0.29 26.72 2.02
C THR A 198 1.22 27.93 1.89
N ASP A 199 2.16 28.10 2.83
CA ASP A 199 3.17 29.15 2.78
C ASP A 199 4.16 28.86 1.66
N HIS A 200 4.01 29.58 0.54
CA HIS A 200 4.83 29.42 -0.66
C HIS A 200 6.32 29.66 -0.40
N THR A 201 6.70 30.43 0.63
CA THR A 201 8.10 30.65 0.99
C THR A 201 8.75 29.44 1.65
N ARG A 202 7.94 28.51 2.16
CA ARG A 202 8.36 27.23 2.76
C ARG A 202 8.15 26.04 1.83
N LEU A 203 7.64 26.27 0.62
CA LEU A 203 7.42 25.24 -0.38
C LEU A 203 8.47 25.40 -1.49
N GLY A 204 9.19 24.32 -1.77
CA GLY A 204 10.27 24.32 -2.75
C GLY A 204 10.11 23.21 -3.78
N SER A 205 10.99 23.19 -4.77
CA SER A 205 11.15 22.02 -5.63
C SER A 205 12.60 21.80 -6.05
N LEU A 206 12.98 20.53 -6.21
CA LEU A 206 14.27 20.13 -6.77
C LEU A 206 14.03 19.45 -8.11
N ARG A 207 14.86 19.81 -9.10
CA ARG A 207 14.97 19.11 -10.38
C ARG A 207 16.42 18.72 -10.56
N LEU A 208 16.66 17.50 -11.03
CA LEU A 208 18.00 17.09 -11.46
C LEU A 208 18.18 17.54 -12.91
N GLU A 209 19.28 18.20 -13.23
CA GLU A 209 19.54 18.75 -14.58
C GLU A 209 19.48 17.66 -15.68
N ALA A 210 19.86 16.42 -15.33
CA ALA A 210 19.78 15.25 -16.21
C ALA A 210 18.38 14.61 -16.27
N ALA A 211 17.50 14.93 -15.32
CA ALA A 211 16.10 14.50 -15.37
C ALA A 211 15.32 15.51 -16.23
N LEU A 212 14.80 15.03 -17.36
CA LEU A 212 13.87 15.77 -18.23
C LEU A 212 12.77 16.48 -17.39
N GLU A 213 12.10 17.49 -17.96
CA GLU A 213 10.97 18.26 -17.37
C GLU A 213 9.79 17.43 -16.81
N THR A 214 9.90 16.10 -16.85
CA THR A 214 8.91 15.11 -16.48
C THR A 214 9.02 14.60 -15.05
N ARG A 215 10.06 14.99 -14.28
CA ARG A 215 10.26 14.53 -12.90
C ARG A 215 10.81 15.63 -12.00
N ARG A 216 10.33 15.69 -10.75
CA ARG A 216 10.87 16.61 -9.73
C ARG A 216 10.58 16.09 -8.32
N VAL A 217 11.16 16.74 -7.33
CA VAL A 217 10.78 16.60 -5.92
C VAL A 217 10.12 17.89 -5.47
N ASP A 218 8.93 17.80 -4.89
CA ASP A 218 8.28 18.88 -4.15
C ASP A 218 8.78 18.82 -2.69
N LEU A 219 9.27 19.94 -2.16
CA LEU A 219 9.86 20.06 -0.82
C LEU A 219 8.98 20.92 0.11
N CYS A 220 9.06 20.64 1.40
CA CYS A 220 8.42 21.44 2.45
C CYS A 220 9.39 21.71 3.59
N ASP A 221 9.76 22.98 3.80
CA ASP A 221 10.62 23.39 4.91
C ASP A 221 9.91 23.42 6.26
N ALA A 222 8.58 23.55 6.27
CA ALA A 222 7.81 23.54 7.51
C ALA A 222 7.86 22.19 8.24
N CYS A 223 7.87 21.07 7.50
CA CYS A 223 7.89 19.73 8.08
C CYS A 223 9.10 18.89 7.63
N ARG A 224 10.02 19.48 6.86
CA ARG A 224 11.17 18.80 6.22
C ARG A 224 10.76 17.56 5.40
N GLY A 225 9.54 17.59 4.88
CA GLY A 225 8.95 16.54 4.06
C GLY A 225 9.27 16.71 2.57
N TYR A 226 9.32 15.62 1.82
CA TYR A 226 9.40 15.67 0.35
C TYR A 226 8.42 14.70 -0.31
N LEU A 227 7.95 15.04 -1.52
CA LEU A 227 7.14 14.18 -2.37
C LEU A 227 7.65 14.22 -3.81
N LYS A 228 7.89 13.05 -4.41
CA LYS A 228 8.26 12.99 -5.83
C LYS A 228 7.05 13.25 -6.71
N THR A 229 7.27 14.00 -7.79
CA THR A 229 6.27 14.29 -8.79
C THR A 229 6.75 13.80 -10.14
N VAL A 230 5.90 13.01 -10.82
CA VAL A 230 6.15 12.48 -12.16
C VAL A 230 5.06 12.94 -13.12
N VAL A 231 5.43 13.14 -14.38
CA VAL A 231 4.54 13.59 -15.43
C VAL A 231 4.21 12.41 -16.34
N THR A 232 2.92 12.20 -16.60
CA THR A 232 2.41 11.08 -17.38
C THR A 232 1.41 11.56 -18.43
N LEU A 233 1.36 10.87 -19.58
CA LEU A 233 0.37 11.18 -20.62
C LEU A 233 -1.05 10.78 -20.18
N GLY A 234 -1.16 9.72 -19.37
CA GLY A 234 -2.41 9.23 -18.81
C GLY A 234 -2.18 8.62 -17.43
N ALA A 235 -3.27 8.26 -16.77
CA ALA A 235 -3.21 7.71 -15.42
C ALA A 235 -2.36 6.43 -15.36
N LEU A 236 -1.39 6.39 -14.46
CA LEU A 236 -0.65 5.16 -14.15
C LEU A 236 -1.63 4.09 -13.65
N ASP A 237 -1.45 2.87 -14.12
CA ASP A 237 -2.09 1.71 -13.52
C ASP A 237 -1.73 1.61 -12.03
N ARG A 238 -2.69 1.15 -11.21
CA ARG A 238 -2.58 1.04 -9.76
C ARG A 238 -1.32 0.27 -9.34
N ALA A 239 -1.00 -0.81 -10.05
CA ALA A 239 0.12 -1.69 -9.75
C ALA A 239 1.46 -1.17 -10.29
N LEU A 240 1.48 -0.08 -11.05
CA LEU A 240 2.69 0.57 -11.56
C LEU A 240 3.20 1.69 -10.65
N VAL A 241 2.39 2.18 -9.70
CA VAL A 241 2.80 3.24 -8.77
C VAL A 241 4.11 2.92 -8.03
N PRO A 242 4.32 1.71 -7.46
CA PRO A 242 5.58 1.38 -6.79
C PRO A 242 6.78 1.31 -7.75
N LEU A 243 6.55 0.96 -9.03
CA LEU A 243 7.60 0.94 -10.04
C LEU A 243 7.98 2.34 -10.49
N ALA A 244 7.01 3.24 -10.62
CA ALA A 244 7.26 4.65 -10.91
C ALA A 244 8.00 5.35 -9.75
N ASP A 245 7.67 4.99 -8.51
CA ASP A 245 8.43 5.41 -7.34
C ASP A 245 9.89 4.93 -7.45
N LEU A 246 10.13 3.63 -7.65
CA LEU A 246 11.48 3.09 -7.76
C LEU A 246 12.26 3.65 -8.98
N ALA A 247 11.59 3.91 -10.10
CA ALA A 247 12.19 4.47 -11.31
C ALA A 247 12.74 5.90 -11.13
N THR A 248 12.48 6.51 -9.98
CA THR A 248 12.88 7.86 -9.61
C THR A 248 13.64 7.88 -8.28
N VAL A 249 14.32 6.78 -7.93
CA VAL A 249 15.08 6.64 -6.67
C VAL A 249 16.18 7.69 -6.51
N GLU A 250 16.76 8.17 -7.60
CA GLU A 250 17.75 9.24 -7.63
C GLU A 250 17.22 10.53 -6.99
N LEU A 251 15.91 10.77 -7.09
CA LEU A 251 15.26 11.93 -6.48
C LEU A 251 15.13 11.79 -4.97
N ASP A 252 14.91 10.57 -4.46
CA ASP A 252 14.92 10.31 -3.02
C ASP A 252 16.31 10.61 -2.45
N LEU A 253 17.37 10.13 -3.10
CA LEU A 253 18.74 10.38 -2.69
C LEU A 253 19.08 11.88 -2.67
N ALA A 254 18.64 12.63 -3.69
CA ALA A 254 18.87 14.07 -3.76
C ALA A 254 18.15 14.87 -2.65
N ALA A 255 16.96 14.41 -2.23
CA ALA A 255 16.20 15.01 -1.13
C ALA A 255 16.78 14.65 0.24
N LEU A 256 17.12 13.36 0.44
CA LEU A 256 17.76 12.87 1.66
C LEU A 256 19.09 13.57 1.93
N ALA A 257 19.92 13.75 0.90
CA ALA A 257 21.19 14.47 1.01
C ALA A 257 21.04 15.94 1.46
N ARG A 258 19.84 16.52 1.28
CA ARG A 258 19.49 17.88 1.73
C ARG A 258 18.75 17.91 3.06
N GLY A 259 18.66 16.77 3.76
CA GLY A 259 18.02 16.65 5.07
C GLY A 259 16.49 16.73 5.02
N TYR A 260 15.87 16.27 3.93
CA TYR A 260 14.43 16.02 3.86
C TYR A 260 14.16 14.52 3.99
N ALA A 261 12.99 14.15 4.52
CA ALA A 261 12.57 12.76 4.64
C ALA A 261 11.09 12.60 4.28
N ARG A 262 10.65 11.39 3.94
CA ARG A 262 9.22 11.10 3.95
C ARG A 262 8.78 10.95 5.42
N PRO A 263 7.71 11.63 5.86
CA PRO A 263 7.26 11.52 7.24
C PRO A 263 6.78 10.09 7.54
N PRO A 264 6.78 9.66 8.81
CA PRO A 264 6.13 8.43 9.23
C PRO A 264 4.64 8.47 8.87
N GLU A 265 3.98 7.30 8.87
CA GLU A 265 2.55 7.20 8.57
C GLU A 265 1.72 8.18 9.41
N PRO A 266 0.60 8.71 8.88
CA PRO A 266 -0.16 9.73 9.58
C PRO A 266 -0.70 9.21 10.91
N ASP A 267 -0.69 10.06 11.93
CA ASP A 267 -1.24 9.78 13.26
C ASP A 267 -2.78 9.80 13.25
N ARG A 268 -3.37 8.82 12.53
CA ARG A 268 -4.81 8.54 12.53
C ARG A 268 -5.01 7.03 12.39
N PRO A 269 -5.51 6.35 13.43
CA PRO A 269 -5.69 4.92 13.38
C PRO A 269 -6.77 4.58 12.34
N LEU A 270 -6.41 3.74 11.37
CA LEU A 270 -7.38 3.19 10.41
C LEU A 270 -8.38 2.27 11.13
N ALA A 271 -7.99 1.67 12.25
CA ALA A 271 -8.81 0.72 13.02
C ALA A 271 -9.39 -0.45 12.17
N VAL A 272 -8.82 -0.72 11.00
CA VAL A 272 -9.20 -1.86 10.16
C VAL A 272 -8.88 -3.16 10.90
N ARG A 273 -9.70 -4.19 10.66
CA ARG A 273 -9.46 -5.54 11.15
C ARG A 273 -9.36 -6.52 10.01
N VAL A 274 -8.46 -7.49 10.11
CA VAL A 274 -8.32 -8.57 9.13
C VAL A 274 -8.74 -9.88 9.79
N ARG A 275 -9.64 -10.63 9.13
CA ARG A 275 -10.13 -11.90 9.66
C ARG A 275 -9.96 -13.02 8.64
N PRO A 276 -9.59 -14.24 9.07
CA PRO A 276 -9.66 -15.38 8.19
C PRO A 276 -11.13 -15.66 7.85
N ARG A 277 -11.40 -15.88 6.57
CA ARG A 277 -12.72 -16.29 6.10
C ARG A 277 -13.03 -17.70 6.62
N PRO A 278 -14.24 -17.97 7.13
CA PRO A 278 -14.62 -19.32 7.51
C PRO A 278 -14.58 -20.26 6.28
N PRO A 279 -14.20 -21.54 6.46
CA PRO A 279 -14.20 -22.51 5.36
C PRO A 279 -15.60 -22.61 4.73
N ARG A 280 -15.63 -22.81 3.41
CA ARG A 280 -16.88 -22.96 2.64
C ARG A 280 -17.70 -24.11 3.26
N GLY A 281 -18.90 -23.80 3.77
CA GLY A 281 -19.81 -24.78 4.40
C GLY A 281 -20.09 -24.55 5.89
N ALA A 282 -19.24 -23.82 6.62
CA ALA A 282 -19.44 -23.59 8.06
C ALA A 282 -20.72 -22.79 8.38
N ARG A 283 -21.17 -21.90 7.48
CA ARG A 283 -22.43 -21.13 7.67
C ARG A 283 -23.69 -21.99 7.62
N ARG A 284 -23.65 -23.23 7.10
CA ARG A 284 -24.83 -24.12 7.04
C ARG A 284 -25.11 -24.90 8.32
N TRP A 285 -24.15 -25.00 9.25
CA TRP A 285 -24.30 -25.82 10.46
C TRP A 285 -24.98 -25.07 11.61
N TRP A 286 -24.82 -23.75 11.67
CA TRP A 286 -25.44 -22.91 12.71
C TRP A 286 -26.92 -22.62 12.45
N SER A 287 -27.41 -22.81 11.22
CA SER A 287 -28.82 -22.65 10.85
C SER A 287 -29.62 -23.95 10.89
N LEU A 288 -29.00 -25.09 11.19
CA LEU A 288 -29.69 -26.39 11.35
C LEU A 288 -29.82 -26.83 12.82
N THR A 289 -29.26 -26.08 13.77
CA THR A 289 -29.36 -26.37 15.21
C THR A 289 -30.38 -25.50 15.94
N ALA A 290 -30.99 -24.52 15.27
CA ALA A 290 -32.05 -23.68 15.83
C ALA A 290 -33.47 -24.25 15.63
N ASP A 291 -33.67 -25.15 14.65
CA ASP A 291 -34.96 -25.77 14.34
C ASP A 291 -34.93 -27.28 14.63
N GLY A 292 -34.97 -27.67 15.91
CA GLY A 292 -34.88 -29.10 16.22
C GLY A 292 -35.01 -29.53 17.68
N TRP A 293 -35.93 -28.97 18.46
CA TRP A 293 -36.43 -29.65 19.66
C TRP A 293 -37.87 -29.24 19.99
N ARG A 294 -38.85 -29.87 19.33
CA ARG A 294 -40.19 -30.04 19.91
C ARG A 294 -40.30 -31.51 20.29
N GLY A 295 -40.19 -31.75 21.59
CA GLY A 295 -40.29 -33.06 22.21
C GLY A 295 -41.62 -33.74 21.87
N GLY A 296 -41.51 -35.01 21.49
CA GLY A 296 -42.61 -35.94 21.52
C GLY A 296 -42.63 -36.66 22.86
N GLY A 297 -43.82 -36.90 23.37
CA GLY A 297 -44.12 -37.96 24.33
C GLY A 297 -45.25 -37.61 25.28
N PRO A 298 -45.87 -38.62 25.88
CA PRO A 298 -46.32 -39.91 25.34
C PRO A 298 -47.82 -39.89 24.95
#